data_AF-A0A7S0LNN7-F1
#
_entry.id   AF-A0A7S0LNN7-F1
#
_cell.length_a   1.000
_cell.length_b   1.000
_cell.length_c   1.000
_cell.angle_alpha   90.00
_cell.angle_beta   90.00
_cell.angle_gamma   90.00
#
_symmetry.space_group_name_H-M   'P 1'
#
loop_
_entity.id
_entity.type
_entity.pdbx_description
1 polymer ?
#
loop_
_entity_poly.entity_id
_entity_poly.type
_entity_poly.pdbx_seq_one_letter_code
_entity_poly.pdbx_strand_id
1 'polypeptide(L)'
;TQGQWARMDLESAELLTLCVKRITGLKRVHLDDVSWIWTEPHSRRLKMRLTVSQEVGGGSALQQVVVVEFVVRTRNCDACNKVAAKDTWQAKVQIRQRAEHPRTLLALEQ
;
A
#
# COMPACT_ATOMS: atom_id res chain seq x y z
N THR A 1 -8.93 11.79 4.94
CA THR A 1 -7.92 11.64 3.86
C THR A 1 -8.01 10.22 3.33
N GLN A 2 -8.62 10.02 2.15
CA GLN A 2 -8.66 8.71 1.52
C GLN A 2 -7.21 8.23 1.31
N GLY A 3 -6.86 7.09 1.91
CA GLY A 3 -5.50 6.57 1.86
C GLY A 3 -5.15 6.19 0.43
N GLN A 4 -4.05 6.73 -0.08
CA GLN A 4 -3.50 6.35 -1.38
C GLN A 4 -3.20 4.85 -1.37
N TRP A 5 -3.78 4.13 -2.33
CA TRP A 5 -3.49 2.73 -2.56
C TRP A 5 -2.17 2.63 -3.32
N ALA A 6 -1.21 1.87 -2.78
CA ALA A 6 0.05 1.57 -3.43
C ALA A 6 0.13 0.07 -3.69
N ARG A 7 0.64 -0.30 -4.87
CA ARG A 7 0.99 -1.68 -5.16
C ARG A 7 2.34 -1.97 -4.53
N MET A 8 2.40 -3.00 -3.71
CA MET A 8 3.63 -3.46 -3.04
C MET A 8 3.65 -4.98 -3.07
N ASP A 9 4.82 -5.54 -3.35
CA ASP A 9 5.00 -6.99 -3.32
C ASP A 9 5.18 -7.48 -1.87
N LEU A 10 4.83 -8.75 -1.63
CA LEU A 10 5.02 -9.39 -0.33
C LEU A 10 6.51 -9.42 0.03
N GLU A 11 6.82 -9.19 1.30
CA GLU A 11 8.20 -9.17 1.83
C GLU A 11 9.13 -8.13 1.16
N SER A 12 8.57 -7.11 0.49
CA SER A 12 9.33 -6.00 -0.09
C SER A 12 9.82 -4.97 0.95
N ALA A 13 10.83 -4.17 0.59
CA ALA A 13 11.34 -3.09 1.43
C ALA A 13 10.34 -1.92 1.58
N GLU A 14 9.52 -1.68 0.56
CA GLU A 14 8.47 -0.66 0.59
C GLU A 14 7.37 -1.02 1.60
N LEU A 15 6.95 -2.29 1.61
CA LEU A 15 5.97 -2.81 2.55
C LEU A 15 6.49 -2.73 3.99
N LEU A 16 7.77 -3.00 4.20
CA LEU A 16 8.42 -2.90 5.50
C LEU A 16 8.36 -1.46 6.03
N THR A 17 8.70 -0.49 5.18
CA THR A 17 8.64 0.94 5.53
C THR A 17 7.21 1.36 5.90
N LEU A 18 6.21 0.85 5.19
CA LEU A 18 4.81 1.11 5.49
C LEU A 18 4.40 0.53 6.85
N CYS A 19 4.81 -0.70 7.15
CA CYS A 19 4.53 -1.36 8.42
C CYS A 19 5.21 -0.65 9.61
N VAL A 20 6.48 -0.26 9.49
CA VAL A 20 7.20 0.48 10.54
C VAL A 20 6.49 1.79 10.87
N LYS A 21 6.02 2.54 9.85
CA LYS A 21 5.24 3.78 10.06
C LYS A 21 3.91 3.56 10.80
N ARG A 22 3.38 2.34 10.82
CA ARG A 22 2.11 2.00 11.49
C ARG A 22 2.30 1.57 12.95
N ILE A 23 3.51 1.22 13.37
CA ILE A 23 3.79 0.81 14.74
C ILE A 23 3.76 2.04 15.65
N THR A 24 2.98 1.95 16.72
CA THR A 24 2.91 2.99 17.75
C THR A 24 4.09 2.87 18.73
N GLY A 25 4.61 3.99 19.22
CA GLY A 25 5.65 4.00 20.27
C GLY A 25 7.09 4.07 19.75
N LEU A 26 7.33 3.90 18.45
CA LEU A 26 8.65 4.05 17.83
C LEU A 26 9.28 5.45 17.98
N LYS A 27 8.51 6.49 18.34
CA LYS A 27 9.07 7.83 18.58
C LYS A 27 9.92 7.93 19.86
N ARG A 28 9.80 6.96 20.76
CA ARG A 28 10.49 6.95 22.07
C ARG A 28 11.75 6.10 22.08
N VAL A 29 11.95 5.30 21.04
CA VAL A 29 13.05 4.33 20.93
C VAL A 29 13.77 4.55 19.60
N HIS A 30 15.06 4.28 19.55
CA HIS A 30 15.81 4.30 18.31
C HIS A 30 15.62 2.97 17.58
N LEU A 31 15.49 3.03 16.26
CA LEU A 31 15.29 1.85 15.41
C LEU A 31 16.61 1.55 14.70
N ASP A 32 17.24 0.41 15.04
CA ASP A 32 18.55 0.04 14.50
C ASP A 32 18.42 -0.78 13.22
N ASP A 33 17.61 -1.84 13.26
CA ASP A 33 17.47 -2.81 12.17
C ASP A 33 16.05 -3.36 12.08
N VAL A 34 15.62 -3.66 10.86
CA VAL A 34 14.33 -4.30 10.58
C VAL A 34 14.49 -5.32 9.46
N SER A 35 14.02 -6.54 9.72
CA SER A 35 14.06 -7.63 8.74
C SER A 35 12.77 -8.44 8.73
N TRP A 36 12.44 -9.02 7.58
CA TRP A 36 11.33 -9.95 7.46
C TRP A 36 11.68 -11.29 8.08
N ILE A 37 10.69 -11.91 8.72
CA ILE A 37 10.73 -13.31 9.13
C ILE A 37 9.80 -14.05 8.18
N TRP A 38 10.33 -15.03 7.46
CA TRP A 38 9.54 -15.83 6.54
C TRP A 38 8.32 -16.42 7.26
N THR A 39 7.19 -16.34 6.59
CA THR A 39 5.92 -16.91 7.05
C THR A 39 5.28 -17.69 5.93
N GLU A 40 4.51 -18.71 6.28
CA GLU A 40 3.77 -19.50 5.30
C GLU A 40 2.85 -18.60 4.44
N PRO A 41 2.89 -18.68 3.09
CA PRO A 41 2.14 -17.79 2.20
C PRO A 41 0.64 -17.67 2.48
N HIS A 42 0.03 -18.74 2.97
CA HIS A 42 -1.41 -18.83 3.22
C HIS A 42 -1.83 -18.33 4.61
N SER A 43 -0.87 -18.03 5.48
CA SER A 43 -1.12 -17.63 6.87
C SER A 43 -1.82 -16.27 6.98
N ARG A 44 -1.77 -15.44 5.92
CA ARG A 44 -2.21 -14.03 5.92
C ARG A 44 -1.60 -13.23 7.08
N ARG A 45 -0.42 -13.63 7.52
CA ARG A 45 0.34 -13.00 8.60
C ARG A 45 1.67 -12.55 8.02
N LEU A 46 2.15 -11.40 8.47
CA LEU A 46 3.46 -10.87 8.14
C LEU A 46 4.22 -10.72 9.44
N LYS A 47 5.36 -11.40 9.58
CA LYS A 47 6.21 -11.30 10.77
C LYS A 47 7.47 -10.53 10.43
N MET A 48 7.81 -9.56 11.27
CA MET A 48 9.06 -8.82 11.17
C MET A 48 9.79 -8.80 12.49
N ARG A 49 11.11 -8.86 12.37
CA ARG A 49 12.04 -8.64 13.47
C ARG A 49 12.39 -7.16 13.49
N LEU A 50 12.16 -6.50 14.62
CA LEU A 50 12.63 -5.15 14.89
C LEU A 50 13.72 -5.22 15.96
N THR A 51 14.81 -4.53 15.69
CA THR A 51 15.88 -4.28 16.65
C THR A 51 15.76 -2.82 17.06
N VAL A 52 15.43 -2.59 18.34
CA VAL A 52 15.28 -1.25 18.90
C VAL A 52 16.29 -1.03 20.01
N SER A 53 16.82 0.18 20.09
CA SER A 53 17.72 0.61 21.14
C SER A 53 17.14 1.78 21.93
N GLN A 54 17.38 1.79 23.23
CA GLN A 54 17.01 2.89 24.11
C GLN A 54 18.10 3.11 25.16
N GLU A 55 18.43 4.37 25.42
CA GLU A 55 19.31 4.72 26.53
C GLU A 55 18.63 4.43 27.87
N VAL A 56 19.35 3.68 28.71
CA VAL A 56 18.95 3.39 30.08
C VAL A 56 19.89 4.18 31.00
N GLY A 57 19.35 4.68 32.12
CA GLY A 57 20.05 5.62 33.01
C GLY A 57 21.50 5.22 33.30
N GLY A 58 22.41 6.20 33.20
CA GLY A 58 23.86 5.98 33.36
C GLY A 58 24.66 5.91 32.05
N GLY A 59 24.05 6.21 30.90
CA GLY A 59 24.74 6.32 29.61
C GLY A 59 24.92 5.00 28.85
N SER A 60 24.28 3.92 29.30
CA SER A 60 24.29 2.62 28.64
C SER A 60 23.08 2.47 27.72
N ALA A 61 23.30 2.07 26.47
CA ALA A 61 22.22 1.74 25.54
C ALA A 61 21.81 0.27 25.69
N LEU A 62 20.51 0.01 25.89
CA LEU A 62 19.94 -1.33 25.85
C LEU A 62 19.35 -1.57 24.47
N GLN A 63 19.78 -2.65 23.83
CA GLN A 63 19.24 -3.12 22.56
C GLN A 63 18.33 -4.33 22.80
N GLN A 64 17.14 -4.31 22.21
CA GLN A 64 16.16 -5.38 22.32
C GLN A 64 15.65 -5.78 20.94
N VAL A 65 15.55 -7.09 20.72
CA VAL A 65 14.92 -7.68 19.54
C VAL A 65 13.47 -8.01 19.86
N VAL A 66 12.56 -7.47 19.06
CA VAL A 66 11.11 -7.66 19.17
C VAL A 66 10.58 -8.24 17.87
N VAL A 67 9.72 -9.24 17.97
CA VAL A 67 9.01 -9.78 16.81
C VAL A 67 7.61 -9.18 16.77
N VAL A 68 7.29 -8.49 15.69
CA VAL A 68 5.96 -7.89 15.45
C VAL A 68 5.25 -8.70 14.38
N GLU A 69 3.98 -9.01 14.66
CA GLU A 69 3.12 -9.75 13.74
C GLU A 69 1.95 -8.88 13.26
N PHE A 70 1.82 -8.75 11.95
CA PHE A 70 0.71 -8.07 11.29
C PHE A 70 -0.25 -9.10 10.68
N VAL A 71 -1.55 -8.86 10.83
CA VAL A 71 -2.60 -9.66 10.18
C VAL A 71 -3.10 -8.94 8.93
N VAL A 72 -2.97 -9.58 7.78
CA VAL A 72 -3.42 -9.05 6.48
C VAL A 72 -4.91 -9.29 6.34
N ARG A 73 -5.67 -8.18 6.20
CA ARG A 73 -7.11 -8.22 5.89
C ARG A 73 -7.32 -7.83 4.43
N THR A 74 -7.97 -8.69 3.67
CA THR A 74 -8.36 -8.41 2.29
C THR A 74 -9.52 -7.43 2.28
N ARG A 75 -9.43 -6.39 1.44
CA ARG A 75 -10.51 -5.44 1.21
C ARG A 75 -10.43 -4.95 -0.23
N ASN A 76 -11.58 -4.66 -0.83
CA ASN A 76 -11.62 -4.10 -2.18
C ASN A 76 -11.27 -2.61 -2.14
N CYS A 77 -10.54 -2.16 -3.15
CA CYS A 77 -10.28 -0.74 -3.34
C CYS A 77 -11.52 -0.02 -3.88
N ASP A 78 -11.67 1.29 -3.63
CA ASP A 78 -12.84 2.04 -4.10
C ASP A 78 -12.99 1.99 -5.62
N ALA A 79 -11.87 2.05 -6.36
CA ALA A 79 -11.87 1.89 -7.82
C ALA A 79 -12.32 0.49 -8.25
N CYS A 80 -11.87 -0.55 -7.55
CA CYS A 80 -12.23 -1.95 -7.78
C CYS A 80 -13.74 -2.17 -7.52
N ASN A 81 -14.26 -1.51 -6.48
CA ASN A 81 -15.66 -1.58 -6.11
C ASN A 81 -16.55 -0.90 -7.16
N LYS A 82 -16.13 0.26 -7.71
CA LYS A 82 -16.83 0.94 -8.82
C LYS A 82 -16.93 0.07 -10.07
N VAL A 83 -15.84 -0.62 -10.44
CA VAL A 83 -15.84 -1.56 -11.57
C VAL A 83 -16.82 -2.71 -11.33
N ALA A 84 -16.83 -3.29 -10.13
CA ALA A 84 -17.78 -4.34 -9.77
C ALA A 84 -19.25 -3.86 -9.79
N ALA A 85 -19.49 -2.61 -9.38
CA ALA A 85 -20.80 -1.95 -9.43
C ALA A 85 -21.24 -1.56 -10.86
N LYS A 86 -20.40 -1.76 -11.89
CA LYS A 86 -20.62 -1.34 -13.29
C LYS A 86 -20.71 0.18 -13.49
N ASP A 87 -20.21 0.98 -12.55
CA ASP A 87 -20.04 2.43 -12.70
C ASP A 87 -18.74 2.73 -13.45
N THR A 88 -18.76 2.53 -14.78
CA THR A 88 -17.54 2.50 -15.60
C THR A 88 -17.05 3.87 -16.07
N TRP A 89 -17.94 4.84 -16.29
CA TRP A 89 -17.56 6.16 -16.80
C TRP A 89 -17.47 7.20 -15.68
N GLN A 90 -16.33 7.89 -15.61
CA GLN A 90 -16.21 9.12 -14.80
C GLN A 90 -16.58 10.37 -15.61
N ALA A 91 -16.38 10.31 -16.93
CA ALA A 91 -16.74 11.34 -17.87
C ALA A 91 -17.12 10.70 -19.22
N LYS A 92 -17.97 11.41 -19.98
CA LYS A 92 -18.39 11.01 -21.33
C LYS A 92 -18.26 12.21 -22.26
N VAL A 93 -17.51 12.03 -23.35
CA VAL A 93 -17.43 13.03 -24.44
C VAL A 93 -18.37 12.57 -25.55
N GLN A 94 -19.24 13.47 -26.00
CA GLN A 94 -20.15 13.21 -27.12
C GLN A 94 -19.70 14.01 -28.34
N ILE A 95 -19.14 13.33 -29.33
CA ILE A 95 -18.75 13.93 -30.61
C ILE A 95 -19.96 13.87 -31.54
N ARG A 96 -20.32 15.00 -32.16
CA ARG A 96 -21.45 15.07 -33.10
C ARG A 96 -21.04 15.88 -34.33
N GLN A 97 -21.39 15.36 -35.49
CA GLN A 97 -21.30 16.06 -36.76
C GLN A 97 -22.68 16.10 -37.42
N ARG A 98 -23.13 17.28 -37.84
CA ARG A 98 -24.33 17.43 -38.66
C ARG A 98 -23.93 17.53 -40.13
N ALA A 99 -23.91 16.39 -40.82
CA ALA A 99 -23.65 16.29 -42.26
C ALA A 99 -24.29 15.00 -42.81
N GLU A 100 -24.61 14.96 -44.10
CA GLU A 100 -25.13 13.75 -44.75
C GLU A 100 -24.09 12.63 -44.84
N HIS A 101 -22.82 12.99 -45.03
CA HIS A 101 -21.72 12.03 -45.14
C HIS A 101 -20.68 12.25 -44.02
N PRO A 102 -20.41 11.26 -43.15
CA PRO A 102 -19.53 11.39 -42.00
C PRO A 102 -18.03 11.28 -42.35
N ARG A 103 -17.58 11.82 -43.50
CA ARG A 103 -16.19 11.67 -43.96
C ARG A 103 -15.18 12.17 -42.93
N THR A 104 -15.43 13.32 -42.31
CA THR A 104 -14.52 13.91 -41.33
C THR A 104 -14.58 13.20 -39.98
N LEU A 105 -15.72 12.59 -39.62
CA LEU A 105 -15.83 11.77 -38.41
C LEU A 105 -15.09 10.43 -38.60
N LEU A 106 -15.22 9.81 -39.77
CA LEU A 106 -14.44 8.61 -40.14
C LEU A 106 -12.94 8.91 -40.22
N ALA A 107 -12.56 10.08 -40.72
CA ALA A 107 -11.16 10.53 -40.73
C ALA A 107 -10.60 10.84 -39.33
N LEU A 108 -11.46 11.07 -38.32
CA LEU A 108 -11.05 11.26 -36.93
C LEU A 108 -10.80 9.93 -36.20
N GLU A 109 -11.36 8.84 -36.70
CA GLU A 109 -11.19 7.49 -36.13
C GLU A 109 -9.95 6.75 -36.67
N GLN A 110 -9.47 7.13 -37.86
CA GLN A 110 -8.29 6.56 -38.52
C GLN A 110 -6.98 7.19 -38.03
#